data_AF-A0A0L0BWE0-F1
#
_entry.id   AF-A0A0L0BWE0-F1
#
_cell.length_a   1.000
_cell.length_b   1.000
_cell.length_c   1.000
_cell.angle_alpha   90.00
_cell.angle_beta   90.00
_cell.angle_gamma   90.00
#
_symmetry.space_group_name_H-M   'P 1'
#
loop_
_entity.id
_entity.type
_entity.pdbx_description
1 polymer ?
#
loop_
_entity_poly.entity_id
_entity_poly.type
_entity_poly.pdbx_seq_one_letter_code
_entity_poly.pdbx_strand_id
1 'polypeptide(L)'
;MSSQGNCFVVMPPNCATDTVILGRNAENESLVGVAQEVFFYDNSESLEGKNDLVADAASALRVILQKPKPGVWGGDCGSNERNLSVAITWSNDAESDLSAFDVVRLTLATAESAEAAVDRVGELVAQHGHDDTKFSLIVCDPSQVWLISCAGKLWAAQQLTSGYHHLPSDGLAVTTTIDKSIEGLSDALKTLGCWDGEGDLNFAACFDSSPNSSTDWSGDEPSDDGSYSLTSMFETLRSSANAASSRSATVFVLCNNGISCHWFTATPNASESVFKPFVFAPQPKISPLTKVPADNEITLLHKLHGQRKPASLEHLKALEAACVEEVSAYLAEHPEVNEELDELMKDCVEAEVKFYR
;
A
#
# COMPACT_ATOMS: atom_id res chain seq x y z
N MET A 1 2.60 -18.75 -7.57
CA MET A 1 1.63 -18.02 -6.71
C MET A 1 1.87 -16.55 -6.97
N SER A 2 0.87 -15.69 -6.83
CA SER A 2 1.05 -14.25 -7.01
C SER A 2 0.51 -13.50 -5.79
N SER A 3 1.06 -12.34 -5.53
CA SER A 3 0.54 -11.40 -4.55
C SER A 3 -0.23 -10.31 -5.27
N GLN A 4 -1.48 -10.12 -4.88
CA GLN A 4 -2.40 -9.18 -5.52
C GLN A 4 -2.77 -8.07 -4.54
N GLY A 5 -2.86 -6.85 -5.06
CA GLY A 5 -3.34 -5.68 -4.35
C GLY A 5 -4.48 -5.07 -5.15
N ASN A 6 -5.69 -5.29 -4.68
CA ASN A 6 -6.88 -4.69 -5.25
C ASN A 6 -6.96 -3.24 -4.77
N CYS A 7 -6.46 -2.33 -5.61
CA CYS A 7 -6.16 -0.95 -5.25
C CYS A 7 -7.13 0.04 -5.90
N PHE A 8 -7.55 1.03 -5.11
CA PHE A 8 -8.43 2.11 -5.52
C PHE A 8 -7.77 3.43 -5.15
N VAL A 9 -7.71 4.39 -6.07
CA VAL A 9 -7.17 5.72 -5.79
C VAL A 9 -8.16 6.79 -6.22
N VAL A 10 -8.34 7.81 -5.39
CA VAL A 10 -9.20 8.97 -5.66
C VAL A 10 -8.38 10.24 -5.50
N MET A 11 -8.41 11.07 -6.54
CA MET A 11 -7.73 12.36 -6.61
C MET A 11 -8.77 13.50 -6.71
N PRO A 12 -8.38 14.75 -6.48
CA PRO A 12 -9.23 15.90 -6.76
C PRO A 12 -9.63 15.94 -8.24
N PRO A 13 -10.84 16.43 -8.59
CA PRO A 13 -11.84 17.02 -7.70
C PRO A 13 -12.81 15.99 -7.09
N ASN A 14 -12.53 14.69 -7.14
CA ASN A 14 -13.46 13.67 -6.63
C ASN A 14 -13.43 13.55 -5.09
N CYS A 15 -12.33 13.95 -4.47
CA CYS A 15 -12.17 14.12 -3.03
C CYS A 15 -11.72 15.56 -2.71
N ALA A 16 -11.41 15.83 -1.44
CA ALA A 16 -10.95 17.15 -1.00
C ALA A 16 -9.73 17.65 -1.81
N THR A 17 -9.67 18.95 -2.09
CA THR A 17 -8.75 19.57 -3.08
C THR A 17 -7.27 19.29 -2.89
N ASP A 18 -6.81 19.11 -1.65
CA ASP A 18 -5.39 18.90 -1.32
C ASP A 18 -5.14 17.47 -0.81
N THR A 19 -5.95 16.52 -1.26
CA THR A 19 -5.97 15.15 -0.73
C THR A 19 -5.91 14.11 -1.84
N VAL A 20 -5.11 13.06 -1.62
CA VAL A 20 -5.19 11.81 -2.37
C VAL A 20 -5.59 10.69 -1.41
N ILE A 21 -6.58 9.88 -1.78
CA ILE A 21 -7.02 8.73 -0.99
C ILE A 21 -6.67 7.45 -1.75
N LEU A 22 -5.74 6.65 -1.21
CA LEU A 22 -5.37 5.34 -1.73
C LEU A 22 -5.91 4.25 -0.80
N GLY A 23 -6.78 3.38 -1.29
CA GLY A 23 -7.23 2.17 -0.62
C GLY A 23 -6.63 0.93 -1.26
N ARG A 24 -6.32 -0.09 -0.45
CA ARG A 24 -5.83 -1.39 -0.93
C ARG A 24 -6.40 -2.53 -0.10
N ASN A 25 -6.99 -3.51 -0.77
CA ASN A 25 -7.16 -4.86 -0.24
C ASN A 25 -5.98 -5.73 -0.66
N ALA A 26 -5.30 -6.34 0.32
CA ALA A 26 -4.32 -7.37 0.06
C ALA A 26 -5.04 -8.69 -0.24
N GLU A 27 -4.68 -9.35 -1.33
CA GLU A 27 -5.33 -10.58 -1.79
C GLU A 27 -4.31 -11.66 -2.14
N ASN A 28 -4.49 -12.84 -1.53
CA ASN A 28 -3.70 -14.03 -1.82
C ASN A 28 -4.40 -15.28 -1.26
N GLU A 29 -4.97 -16.10 -2.15
CA GLU A 29 -5.71 -17.32 -1.77
C GLU A 29 -4.86 -18.33 -0.97
N SER A 30 -3.57 -18.46 -1.29
CA SER A 30 -2.69 -19.44 -0.63
C SER A 30 -2.21 -18.99 0.76
N LEU A 31 -2.41 -17.71 1.09
CA LEU A 31 -2.03 -17.13 2.37
C LEU A 31 -3.22 -16.84 3.27
N VAL A 32 -4.45 -17.21 2.91
CA VAL A 32 -5.61 -17.09 3.82
C VAL A 32 -5.31 -17.82 5.15
N GLY A 33 -5.58 -17.14 6.27
CA GLY A 33 -5.26 -17.63 7.61
C GLY A 33 -3.82 -17.44 8.08
N VAL A 34 -2.89 -17.06 7.19
CA VAL A 34 -1.52 -16.65 7.60
C VAL A 34 -1.60 -15.27 8.25
N ALA A 35 -0.81 -14.99 9.28
CA ALA A 35 -0.79 -13.63 9.84
C ALA A 35 -0.32 -12.59 8.81
N GLN A 36 -0.79 -11.37 9.00
CA GLN A 36 -0.17 -10.16 8.45
C GLN A 36 0.24 -9.30 9.63
N GLU A 37 1.20 -8.43 9.39
CA GLU A 37 1.76 -7.62 10.45
C GLU A 37 1.80 -6.16 10.05
N VAL A 38 1.68 -5.28 11.05
CA VAL A 38 1.90 -3.85 10.86
C VAL A 38 3.10 -3.43 11.70
N PHE A 39 4.10 -2.85 11.04
CA PHE A 39 5.37 -2.47 11.64
C PHE A 39 5.69 -1.01 11.34
N PHE A 40 5.93 -0.24 12.40
CA PHE A 40 6.62 1.04 12.32
C PHE A 40 8.12 0.80 12.52
N TYR A 41 8.92 1.51 11.73
CA TYR A 41 10.37 1.59 11.84
C TYR A 41 10.77 3.06 11.92
N ASP A 42 11.63 3.38 12.90
CA ASP A 42 12.27 4.70 12.95
C ASP A 42 13.32 4.83 11.80
N ASN A 43 13.81 6.04 11.53
CA ASN A 43 14.79 6.29 10.48
C ASN A 43 16.02 5.37 10.61
N SER A 44 16.54 5.21 11.83
CA SER A 44 17.72 4.39 12.12
C SER A 44 17.52 2.89 11.90
N GLU A 45 16.26 2.43 11.84
CA GLU A 45 15.89 1.01 11.72
C GLU A 45 15.31 0.69 10.34
N SER A 46 14.85 1.70 9.60
CA SER A 46 14.13 1.56 8.33
C SER A 46 14.90 0.78 7.26
N LEU A 47 16.22 0.84 7.27
CA LEU A 47 17.12 0.14 6.33
C LEU A 47 17.94 -1.00 6.95
N GLU A 48 17.76 -1.28 8.24
CA GLU A 48 18.55 -2.30 8.94
C GLU A 48 18.47 -3.66 8.23
N GLY A 49 19.63 -4.23 7.90
CA GLY A 49 19.75 -5.50 7.18
C GLY A 49 19.83 -5.41 5.65
N LYS A 50 19.59 -4.24 5.03
CA LYS A 50 19.76 -4.01 3.57
C LYS A 50 20.40 -2.65 3.22
N ASN A 51 21.18 -2.08 4.14
CA ASN A 51 21.83 -0.77 3.95
C ASN A 51 22.79 -0.73 2.74
N ASP A 52 23.29 -1.88 2.29
CA ASP A 52 24.21 -2.03 1.16
C ASP A 52 23.55 -1.82 -0.20
N LEU A 53 22.22 -1.88 -0.28
CA LEU A 53 21.46 -1.64 -1.50
C LEU A 53 21.13 -0.17 -1.75
N VAL A 54 21.56 0.73 -0.85
CA VAL A 54 21.29 2.17 -0.95
C VAL A 54 22.54 2.98 -0.64
N ALA A 55 22.79 4.02 -1.43
CA ALA A 55 24.02 4.80 -1.33
C ALA A 55 24.07 5.72 -0.09
N ASP A 56 22.91 6.19 0.39
CA ASP A 56 22.80 7.09 1.54
C ASP A 56 21.78 6.57 2.55
N ALA A 57 22.25 5.74 3.47
CA ALA A 57 21.44 5.23 4.59
C ALA A 57 21.33 6.23 5.75
N ALA A 58 22.09 7.33 5.75
CA ALA A 58 22.11 8.29 6.85
C ALA A 58 20.90 9.24 6.82
N SER A 59 20.30 9.44 5.65
CA SER A 59 19.09 10.25 5.43
C SER A 59 17.81 9.40 5.37
N ALA A 60 17.81 8.22 5.97
CA ALA A 60 16.66 7.32 5.90
C ALA A 60 15.43 7.93 6.58
N LEU A 61 14.24 7.57 6.09
CA LEU A 61 12.97 8.08 6.57
C LEU A 61 12.30 7.08 7.51
N ARG A 62 11.44 7.57 8.41
CA ARG A 62 10.53 6.73 9.20
C ARG A 62 9.48 6.09 8.29
N VAL A 63 9.17 4.81 8.51
CA VAL A 63 8.28 4.03 7.64
C VAL A 63 7.26 3.22 8.44
N ILE A 64 6.01 3.21 8.00
CA ILE A 64 4.97 2.27 8.44
C ILE A 64 4.69 1.28 7.31
N LEU A 65 4.75 -0.03 7.60
CA LEU A 65 4.52 -1.09 6.63
C LEU A 65 3.38 -2.00 7.07
N GLN A 66 2.56 -2.38 6.10
CA GLN A 66 1.83 -3.64 6.14
C GLN A 66 2.73 -4.73 5.54
N LYS A 67 2.87 -5.86 6.25
CA LYS A 67 3.70 -7.00 5.85
C LYS A 67 2.79 -8.14 5.41
N PRO A 68 3.09 -8.82 4.29
CA PRO A 68 2.20 -9.83 3.70
C PRO A 68 2.12 -11.12 4.53
N LYS A 69 3.20 -11.45 5.25
CA LYS A 69 3.35 -12.61 6.13
C LYS A 69 4.55 -12.41 7.07
N PRO A 70 4.62 -13.18 8.18
CA PRO A 70 5.77 -13.13 9.09
C PRO A 70 7.08 -13.48 8.40
N GLY A 71 8.17 -12.83 8.83
CA GLY A 71 9.52 -13.09 8.33
C GLY A 71 9.91 -12.40 7.02
N VAL A 72 8.99 -11.70 6.35
CA VAL A 72 9.33 -10.86 5.18
C VAL A 72 10.02 -9.58 5.66
N TRP A 73 11.14 -9.17 5.06
CA TRP A 73 11.85 -7.95 5.47
C TRP A 73 11.08 -6.67 5.12
N GLY A 74 10.61 -6.58 3.88
CA GLY A 74 9.83 -5.46 3.36
C GLY A 74 8.34 -5.48 3.74
N GLY A 75 7.50 -4.92 2.86
CA GLY A 75 6.05 -4.83 3.04
C GLY A 75 5.31 -4.84 1.71
N ASP A 76 4.02 -5.16 1.74
CA ASP A 76 3.17 -5.18 0.54
C ASP A 76 2.50 -3.83 0.25
N CYS A 77 2.40 -2.98 1.28
CA CYS A 77 2.19 -1.55 1.15
C CYS A 77 2.72 -0.81 2.38
N GLY A 78 2.85 0.51 2.28
CA GLY A 78 3.22 1.36 3.41
C GLY A 78 3.25 2.84 3.05
N SER A 79 3.62 3.64 4.03
CA SER A 79 3.82 5.07 3.90
C SER A 79 5.06 5.52 4.67
N ASN A 80 5.60 6.70 4.37
CA ASN A 80 6.68 7.32 5.11
C ASN A 80 6.30 8.70 5.65
N GLU A 81 7.18 9.27 6.47
CA GLU A 81 6.95 10.58 7.11
C GLU A 81 6.93 11.79 6.16
N ARG A 82 7.16 11.58 4.86
CA ARG A 82 7.10 12.60 3.80
C ARG A 82 5.78 12.54 3.01
N ASN A 83 4.77 11.86 3.55
CA ASN A 83 3.46 11.64 2.91
C ASN A 83 3.54 10.85 1.59
N LEU A 84 4.59 10.05 1.40
CA LEU A 84 4.70 9.13 0.28
C LEU A 84 4.17 7.76 0.68
N SER A 85 3.21 7.24 -0.08
CA SER A 85 2.71 5.87 0.03
C SER A 85 3.08 5.04 -1.19
N VAL A 86 3.42 3.78 -0.96
CA VAL A 86 3.77 2.80 -2.00
C VAL A 86 3.01 1.52 -1.71
N ALA A 87 2.39 0.94 -2.73
CA ALA A 87 1.64 -0.30 -2.60
C ALA A 87 1.81 -1.21 -3.83
N ILE A 88 1.94 -2.51 -3.60
CA ILE A 88 1.94 -3.51 -4.67
C ILE A 88 0.51 -3.67 -5.18
N THR A 89 0.31 -3.51 -6.49
CA THR A 89 -0.93 -3.87 -7.18
C THR A 89 -0.87 -5.32 -7.65
N TRP A 90 0.30 -5.79 -8.08
CA TRP A 90 0.53 -7.18 -8.46
C TRP A 90 2.01 -7.58 -8.37
N SER A 91 2.29 -8.85 -8.06
CA SER A 91 3.61 -9.45 -8.09
C SER A 91 3.49 -10.93 -8.47
N ASN A 92 4.37 -11.42 -9.33
CA ASN A 92 4.45 -12.84 -9.65
C ASN A 92 5.15 -13.70 -8.59
N ASP A 93 5.64 -13.07 -7.52
CA ASP A 93 6.33 -13.68 -6.37
C ASP A 93 7.47 -14.63 -6.78
N ALA A 94 8.17 -14.30 -7.87
CA ALA A 94 9.39 -15.00 -8.24
C ALA A 94 10.45 -14.85 -7.13
N GLU A 95 11.18 -15.94 -6.86
CA GLU A 95 12.29 -15.92 -5.91
C GLU A 95 13.40 -14.99 -6.44
N SER A 96 13.84 -14.05 -5.60
CA SER A 96 14.85 -13.07 -5.94
C SER A 96 15.49 -12.49 -4.67
N ASP A 97 16.73 -11.99 -4.79
CA ASP A 97 17.43 -11.29 -3.71
C ASP A 97 16.80 -9.91 -3.41
N LEU A 98 16.15 -9.32 -4.43
CA LEU A 98 15.36 -8.10 -4.34
C LEU A 98 13.90 -8.37 -4.72
N SER A 99 13.07 -8.70 -3.73
CA SER A 99 11.64 -8.90 -3.93
C SER A 99 10.89 -7.58 -4.11
N ALA A 100 9.67 -7.63 -4.67
CA ALA A 100 8.77 -6.48 -4.71
C ALA A 100 8.52 -5.88 -3.32
N PHE A 101 8.45 -6.72 -2.28
CA PHE A 101 8.30 -6.26 -0.90
C PHE A 101 9.49 -5.45 -0.41
N ASP A 102 10.70 -5.85 -0.80
CA ASP A 102 11.93 -5.13 -0.47
C ASP A 102 11.98 -3.79 -1.19
N VAL A 103 11.58 -3.75 -2.46
CA VAL A 103 11.47 -2.51 -3.24
C VAL A 103 10.54 -1.51 -2.56
N VAL A 104 9.38 -1.94 -2.04
CA VAL A 104 8.46 -1.06 -1.28
C VAL A 104 9.17 -0.41 -0.10
N ARG A 105 9.83 -1.21 0.76
CA ARG A 105 10.48 -0.68 1.97
C ARG A 105 11.70 0.18 1.65
N LEU A 106 12.55 -0.23 0.71
CA LEU A 106 13.73 0.55 0.29
C LEU A 106 13.31 1.90 -0.31
N THR A 107 12.24 1.91 -1.12
CA THR A 107 11.70 3.13 -1.71
C THR A 107 11.14 4.06 -0.65
N LEU A 108 10.28 3.56 0.25
CA LEU A 108 9.72 4.35 1.34
C LEU A 108 10.78 4.91 2.29
N ALA A 109 11.86 4.16 2.54
CA ALA A 109 12.93 4.60 3.42
C ALA A 109 13.84 5.68 2.79
N THR A 110 13.78 5.90 1.48
CA THR A 110 14.76 6.77 0.78
C THR A 110 14.18 7.82 -0.17
N ALA A 111 12.90 7.73 -0.54
CA ALA A 111 12.25 8.68 -1.45
C ALA A 111 11.34 9.66 -0.68
N GLU A 112 11.38 10.94 -1.05
CA GLU A 112 10.60 12.00 -0.40
C GLU A 112 9.33 12.42 -1.14
N SER A 113 9.14 11.95 -2.38
CA SER A 113 7.99 12.27 -3.23
C SER A 113 7.67 11.11 -4.16
N ALA A 114 6.49 11.13 -4.79
CA ALA A 114 6.07 10.09 -5.73
C ALA A 114 7.00 10.04 -6.94
N GLU A 115 7.43 11.19 -7.45
CA GLU A 115 8.38 11.25 -8.57
C GLU A 115 9.75 10.68 -8.20
N ALA A 116 10.29 11.04 -7.02
CA ALA A 116 11.55 10.49 -6.51
C ALA A 116 11.46 8.98 -6.26
N ALA A 117 10.27 8.49 -5.89
CA ALA A 117 10.00 7.07 -5.74
C ALA A 117 10.00 6.32 -7.07
N VAL A 118 9.50 6.92 -8.16
CA VAL A 118 9.63 6.33 -9.50
C VAL A 118 11.10 6.14 -9.87
N ASP A 119 11.94 7.16 -9.65
CA ASP A 119 13.37 7.06 -9.90
C ASP A 119 14.03 5.99 -9.04
N ARG A 120 13.71 5.95 -7.74
CA ARG A 120 14.27 4.98 -6.81
C ARG A 120 13.92 3.54 -7.18
N VAL A 121 12.66 3.28 -7.54
CA VAL A 121 12.24 1.95 -8.03
C VAL A 121 13.01 1.59 -9.29
N GLY A 122 13.14 2.55 -10.22
CA GLY A 122 13.88 2.35 -11.46
C GLY A 122 15.36 2.00 -11.25
N GLU A 123 16.03 2.70 -10.34
CA GLU A 123 17.42 2.44 -9.96
C GLU A 123 17.59 1.05 -9.34
N LEU A 124 16.75 0.70 -8.36
CA LEU A 124 16.79 -0.60 -7.68
C LEU A 124 16.60 -1.75 -8.66
N VAL A 125 15.61 -1.64 -9.55
CA VAL A 125 15.29 -2.67 -10.56
C VAL A 125 16.38 -2.79 -11.60
N ALA A 126 16.91 -1.68 -12.12
CA ALA A 126 17.98 -1.71 -13.11
C ALA A 126 19.27 -2.37 -12.56
N GLN A 127 19.60 -2.12 -11.29
CA GLN A 127 20.82 -2.63 -10.67
C GLN A 127 20.67 -4.07 -10.17
N HIS A 128 19.56 -4.38 -9.51
CA HIS A 128 19.40 -5.60 -8.71
C HIS A 128 18.22 -6.49 -9.16
N GLY A 129 17.46 -6.08 -10.17
CA GLY A 129 16.34 -6.86 -10.69
C GLY A 129 16.78 -8.25 -11.20
N HIS A 130 15.94 -9.24 -10.94
CA HIS A 130 16.11 -10.61 -11.40
C HIS A 130 15.20 -10.90 -12.60
N ASP A 131 15.70 -11.58 -13.63
CA ASP A 131 15.04 -11.74 -14.94
C ASP A 131 13.60 -12.26 -14.85
N ASP A 132 13.33 -13.21 -13.94
CA ASP A 132 11.99 -13.79 -13.77
C ASP A 132 11.04 -12.95 -12.92
N THR A 133 11.52 -11.88 -12.28
CA THR A 133 10.71 -11.06 -11.36
C THR A 133 9.88 -10.05 -12.14
N LYS A 134 8.57 -10.05 -11.88
CA LYS A 134 7.62 -9.09 -12.44
C LYS A 134 6.69 -8.60 -11.36
N PHE A 135 6.54 -7.28 -11.27
CA PHE A 135 5.62 -6.66 -10.31
C PHE A 135 5.19 -5.28 -10.78
N SER A 136 4.06 -4.82 -10.22
CA SER A 136 3.51 -3.50 -10.45
C SER A 136 3.16 -2.84 -9.13
N LEU A 137 3.46 -1.54 -9.04
CA LEU A 137 3.28 -0.69 -7.87
C LEU A 137 2.39 0.50 -8.23
N ILE A 138 1.61 0.96 -7.25
CA ILE A 138 1.11 2.33 -7.21
C ILE A 138 1.92 3.12 -6.18
N VAL A 139 2.26 4.35 -6.54
CA VAL A 139 2.97 5.30 -5.70
C VAL A 139 2.15 6.58 -5.65
N CYS A 140 1.87 7.08 -4.45
CA CYS A 140 1.10 8.30 -4.25
C CYS A 140 1.82 9.23 -3.27
N ASP A 141 1.84 10.52 -3.58
CA ASP A 141 1.98 11.60 -2.61
C ASP A 141 0.74 12.52 -2.70
N PRO A 142 0.61 13.60 -1.92
CA PRO A 142 -0.56 14.48 -1.99
C PRO A 142 -0.77 15.19 -3.35
N SER A 143 0.22 15.16 -4.24
CA SER A 143 0.24 15.90 -5.51
C SER A 143 0.26 15.01 -6.75
N GLN A 144 0.83 13.81 -6.65
CA GLN A 144 1.12 12.95 -7.79
C GLN A 144 0.79 11.50 -7.48
N VAL A 145 0.22 10.83 -8.49
CA VAL A 145 -0.06 9.39 -8.47
C VAL A 145 0.59 8.74 -9.67
N TRP A 146 1.37 7.68 -9.43
CA TRP A 146 2.14 6.98 -10.45
C TRP A 146 1.89 5.47 -10.38
N LEU A 147 1.74 4.84 -11.53
CA LEU A 147 1.86 3.40 -11.71
C LEU A 147 3.27 3.08 -12.20
N ILE A 148 3.87 2.04 -11.66
CA ILE A 148 5.19 1.56 -12.07
C ILE A 148 5.09 0.06 -12.31
N SER A 149 5.51 -0.41 -13.48
CA SER A 149 5.61 -1.83 -13.81
C SER A 149 7.05 -2.21 -14.09
N CYS A 150 7.49 -3.32 -13.51
CA CYS A 150 8.86 -3.81 -13.55
C CYS A 150 8.87 -5.25 -14.06
N ALA A 151 9.80 -5.57 -14.96
CA ALA A 151 10.02 -6.91 -15.48
C ALA A 151 11.52 -7.13 -15.72
N GLY A 152 12.12 -8.06 -14.97
CA GLY A 152 13.57 -8.26 -14.98
C GLY A 152 14.29 -7.01 -14.48
N LYS A 153 15.09 -6.40 -15.37
CA LYS A 153 15.80 -5.14 -15.13
C LYS A 153 15.18 -3.94 -15.84
N LEU A 154 14.03 -4.14 -16.49
CA LEU A 154 13.32 -3.10 -17.22
C LEU A 154 12.15 -2.59 -16.39
N TRP A 155 11.86 -1.30 -16.52
CA TRP A 155 10.74 -0.66 -15.85
C TRP A 155 10.14 0.43 -16.75
N ALA A 156 8.84 0.65 -16.57
CA ALA A 156 8.07 1.71 -17.17
C ALA A 156 7.08 2.26 -16.13
N ALA A 157 6.74 3.54 -16.24
CA ALA A 157 5.85 4.23 -15.33
C ALA A 157 4.88 5.14 -16.09
N GLN A 158 3.67 5.24 -15.56
CA GLN A 158 2.59 6.08 -16.05
C GLN A 158 2.09 6.98 -14.92
N GLN A 159 1.87 8.26 -15.21
CA GLN A 159 1.25 9.18 -14.28
C GLN A 159 -0.28 9.15 -14.44
N LEU A 160 -0.99 9.02 -13.31
CA LEU A 160 -2.44 9.23 -13.27
C LEU A 160 -2.69 10.70 -12.91
N THR A 161 -3.21 11.47 -13.85
CA THR A 161 -3.24 12.95 -13.74
C THR A 161 -4.51 13.52 -13.12
N SER A 162 -5.60 12.74 -13.07
CA SER A 162 -6.87 13.17 -12.48
C SER A 162 -7.83 11.99 -12.29
N GLY A 163 -8.91 12.23 -11.54
CA GLY A 163 -10.04 11.30 -11.43
C GLY A 163 -9.90 10.28 -10.31
N TYR A 164 -10.61 9.17 -10.46
CA TYR A 164 -10.54 8.00 -9.60
C TYR A 164 -10.27 6.77 -10.44
N HIS A 165 -9.52 5.82 -9.88
CA HIS A 165 -9.06 4.62 -10.60
C HIS A 165 -9.14 3.39 -9.72
N HIS A 166 -9.78 2.35 -10.23
CA HIS A 166 -9.60 0.99 -9.74
C HIS A 166 -8.52 0.33 -10.60
N LEU A 167 -7.48 -0.17 -9.97
CA LEU A 167 -6.28 -0.62 -10.66
C LEU A 167 -6.29 -2.13 -10.91
N PRO A 168 -5.71 -2.60 -12.03
CA PRO A 168 -5.56 -4.02 -12.29
C PRO A 168 -4.65 -4.68 -11.25
N SER A 169 -5.02 -5.89 -10.82
CA SER A 169 -4.36 -6.64 -9.75
C SER A 169 -3.82 -8.00 -10.17
N ASP A 170 -3.81 -8.31 -11.47
CA ASP A 170 -3.46 -9.62 -12.03
C ASP A 170 -2.36 -9.57 -13.11
N GLY A 171 -1.69 -8.43 -13.27
CA GLY A 171 -0.62 -8.23 -14.25
C GLY A 171 0.11 -6.90 -14.07
N LEU A 172 0.94 -6.56 -15.05
CA LEU A 172 1.64 -5.28 -15.11
C LEU A 172 0.67 -4.18 -15.52
N ALA A 173 0.51 -3.15 -14.69
CA ALA A 173 -0.50 -2.11 -14.91
C ALA A 173 -0.11 -1.10 -16.02
N VAL A 174 1.18 -0.90 -16.27
CA VAL A 174 1.65 0.03 -17.31
C VAL A 174 1.59 -0.66 -18.68
N THR A 175 0.79 -0.10 -19.58
CA THR A 175 0.53 -0.66 -20.91
C THR A 175 1.14 0.22 -22.00
N THR A 176 0.33 0.98 -22.75
CA THR A 176 0.79 1.82 -23.87
C THR A 176 1.11 3.26 -23.50
N THR A 177 0.54 3.77 -22.39
CA THR A 177 0.88 5.09 -21.88
C THR A 177 2.08 4.97 -20.97
N ILE A 178 3.23 5.52 -21.40
CA ILE A 178 4.50 5.45 -20.68
C ILE A 178 5.06 6.87 -20.62
N ASP A 179 5.04 7.46 -19.43
CA ASP A 179 5.54 8.81 -19.18
C ASP A 179 7.01 8.80 -18.75
N LYS A 180 7.47 7.69 -18.14
CA LYS A 180 8.86 7.51 -17.70
C LYS A 180 9.28 6.05 -17.82
N SER A 181 10.55 5.78 -18.13
CA SER A 181 11.08 4.42 -18.21
C SER A 181 12.60 4.42 -18.08
N ILE A 182 13.19 3.22 -18.13
CA ILE A 182 14.63 3.09 -18.43
C ILE A 182 14.98 3.75 -19.77
N GLU A 183 16.17 4.34 -19.85
CA GLU A 183 16.71 4.88 -21.10
C GLU A 183 16.87 3.77 -22.14
N GLY A 184 16.41 4.03 -23.37
CA GLY A 184 16.49 3.05 -24.46
C GLY A 184 15.55 1.85 -24.31
N LEU A 185 14.46 1.96 -23.53
CA LEU A 185 13.47 0.88 -23.33
C LEU A 185 13.09 0.15 -24.63
N SER A 186 12.74 0.91 -25.67
CA SER A 186 12.38 0.38 -26.99
C SER A 186 13.45 -0.52 -27.61
N ASP A 187 14.73 -0.12 -27.53
CA ASP A 187 15.85 -0.88 -28.10
C ASP A 187 16.18 -2.10 -27.24
N ALA A 188 16.05 -1.98 -25.92
CA ALA A 188 16.17 -3.11 -25.01
C ALA A 188 15.11 -4.19 -25.29
N LEU A 189 13.84 -3.80 -25.46
CA LEU A 189 12.74 -4.73 -25.77
C LEU A 189 12.92 -5.39 -27.14
N LYS A 190 13.41 -4.67 -28.16
CA LYS A 190 13.77 -5.24 -29.47
C LYS A 190 14.89 -6.28 -29.36
N THR A 191 15.92 -5.96 -28.57
CA THR A 191 17.06 -6.86 -28.35
C THR A 191 16.63 -8.15 -27.65
N LEU A 192 15.67 -8.05 -26.73
CA LEU A 192 15.06 -9.20 -26.05
C LEU A 192 14.07 -9.96 -26.94
N GLY A 193 13.70 -9.43 -28.10
CA GLY A 193 12.69 -10.02 -28.98
C GLY A 193 11.25 -9.86 -28.46
N CYS A 194 11.04 -8.99 -27.47
CA CYS A 194 9.76 -8.73 -26.83
C CYS A 194 8.89 -7.72 -27.60
N TRP A 195 9.51 -6.92 -28.48
CA TRP A 195 8.83 -5.97 -29.34
C TRP A 195 9.51 -5.91 -30.71
N ASP A 196 8.74 -5.95 -31.79
CA ASP A 196 9.26 -5.93 -33.17
C ASP A 196 9.56 -4.52 -33.69
N GLY A 197 9.13 -3.49 -32.96
CA GLY A 197 9.29 -2.09 -33.35
C GLY A 197 8.13 -1.51 -34.16
N GLU A 198 7.11 -2.31 -34.42
CA GLU A 198 5.90 -1.90 -35.14
C GLU A 198 4.74 -1.69 -34.16
N GLY A 199 3.86 -0.74 -34.47
CA GLY A 199 2.72 -0.38 -33.62
C GLY A 199 3.10 0.32 -32.31
N ASP A 200 2.12 0.45 -31.41
CA ASP A 200 2.31 1.06 -30.10
C ASP A 200 3.01 0.07 -29.15
N LEU A 201 4.05 0.53 -28.47
CA LEU A 201 4.75 -0.24 -27.45
C LEU A 201 3.84 -0.44 -26.24
N ASN A 202 3.43 -1.68 -25.96
CA ASN A 202 2.69 -2.06 -24.77
C ASN A 202 3.61 -2.82 -23.80
N PHE A 203 4.02 -2.19 -22.70
CA PHE A 203 5.01 -2.74 -21.77
C PHE A 203 4.54 -4.08 -21.17
N ALA A 204 3.32 -4.15 -20.64
CA ALA A 204 2.76 -5.38 -20.08
C ALA A 204 2.72 -6.54 -21.09
N ALA A 205 2.31 -6.25 -22.33
CA ALA A 205 2.22 -7.25 -23.40
C ALA A 205 3.59 -7.79 -23.82
N CYS A 206 4.64 -6.96 -23.81
CA CYS A 206 6.02 -7.36 -24.13
C CYS A 206 6.54 -8.47 -23.20
N PHE A 207 5.93 -8.64 -22.02
CA PHE A 207 6.32 -9.65 -21.04
C PHE A 207 5.22 -10.68 -20.76
N ASP A 208 4.24 -10.85 -21.64
CA ASP A 208 3.11 -11.78 -21.46
C ASP A 208 2.42 -11.59 -20.10
N SER A 209 2.26 -10.34 -19.67
CA SER A 209 1.73 -9.99 -18.34
C SER A 209 0.72 -8.85 -18.40
N SER A 210 -0.02 -8.78 -19.51
CA SER A 210 -1.19 -7.92 -19.66
C SER A 210 -2.27 -8.31 -18.64
N PRO A 211 -2.80 -7.34 -17.88
CA PRO A 211 -3.85 -7.61 -16.91
C PRO A 211 -5.17 -7.90 -17.62
N ASN A 212 -6.01 -8.74 -17.00
CA ASN A 212 -7.36 -9.06 -17.47
C ASN A 212 -8.43 -8.84 -16.38
N SER A 213 -8.02 -8.42 -15.18
CA SER A 213 -8.93 -8.07 -14.09
C SER A 213 -9.86 -6.92 -14.48
N SER A 214 -11.09 -6.97 -13.97
CA SER A 214 -12.00 -5.82 -14.07
C SER A 214 -11.41 -4.64 -13.32
N THR A 215 -11.60 -3.46 -13.90
CA THR A 215 -11.28 -2.16 -13.29
C THR A 215 -12.54 -1.35 -13.01
N ASP A 216 -13.68 -2.04 -12.88
CA ASP A 216 -14.95 -1.44 -12.48
C ASP A 216 -14.92 -1.07 -11.01
N TRP A 217 -15.36 0.14 -10.69
CA TRP A 217 -15.41 0.60 -9.32
C TRP A 217 -16.34 -0.27 -8.46
N SER A 218 -15.95 -0.49 -7.19
CA SER A 218 -16.73 -1.29 -6.24
C SER A 218 -17.49 -0.40 -5.26
N GLY A 219 -18.80 -0.60 -5.18
CA GLY A 219 -19.68 0.22 -4.34
C GLY A 219 -20.07 1.52 -5.05
N ASP A 220 -20.29 2.58 -4.27
CA ASP A 220 -20.67 3.89 -4.80
C ASP A 220 -19.46 4.59 -5.45
N GLU A 221 -19.62 5.01 -6.71
CA GLU A 221 -18.56 5.69 -7.45
C GLU A 221 -18.30 7.11 -6.93
N PRO A 222 -17.04 7.58 -6.92
CA PRO A 222 -16.71 8.96 -6.59
C PRO A 222 -17.38 9.93 -7.56
N SER A 223 -18.06 10.94 -6.99
CA SER A 223 -18.63 12.05 -7.76
C SER A 223 -17.58 13.15 -7.95
N ASP A 224 -17.76 14.06 -8.92
CA ASP A 224 -16.84 15.17 -9.20
C ASP A 224 -17.10 16.42 -8.32
N ASP A 225 -17.62 16.21 -7.10
CA ASP A 225 -18.05 17.26 -6.17
C ASP A 225 -17.18 17.35 -4.90
N GLY A 226 -16.09 16.58 -4.84
CA GLY A 226 -15.15 16.55 -3.73
C GLY A 226 -15.65 15.80 -2.50
N SER A 227 -16.79 15.11 -2.58
CA SER A 227 -17.43 14.46 -1.43
C SER A 227 -16.83 13.10 -1.05
N TYR A 228 -16.03 12.48 -1.93
CA TYR A 228 -15.48 11.17 -1.64
C TYR A 228 -14.48 11.25 -0.48
N SER A 229 -14.73 10.45 0.55
CA SER A 229 -14.07 10.57 1.86
C SER A 229 -13.34 9.29 2.27
N LEU A 230 -12.65 9.34 3.41
CA LEU A 230 -12.07 8.17 4.07
C LEU A 230 -13.10 7.04 4.25
N THR A 231 -14.29 7.38 4.76
CA THR A 231 -15.32 6.37 5.04
C THR A 231 -15.93 5.81 3.75
N SER A 232 -16.03 6.63 2.69
CA SER A 232 -16.35 6.14 1.34
C SER A 232 -15.35 5.07 0.89
N MET A 233 -14.04 5.30 1.11
CA MET A 233 -13.01 4.30 0.80
C MET A 233 -13.11 3.03 1.64
N PHE A 234 -13.49 3.12 2.92
CA PHE A 234 -13.77 1.92 3.72
C PHE A 234 -14.87 1.08 3.10
N GLU A 235 -15.97 1.70 2.66
CA GLU A 235 -17.08 0.97 2.04
C GLU A 235 -16.72 0.40 0.66
N THR A 236 -15.91 1.09 -0.15
CA THR A 236 -15.36 0.53 -1.40
C THR A 236 -14.51 -0.71 -1.13
N LEU A 237 -13.60 -0.67 -0.15
CA LEU A 237 -12.77 -1.84 0.21
C LEU A 237 -13.60 -2.97 0.81
N ARG A 238 -14.66 -2.67 1.56
CA ARG A 238 -15.60 -3.67 2.07
C ARG A 238 -16.40 -4.34 0.96
N SER A 239 -16.84 -3.55 -0.01
CA SER A 239 -17.64 -4.01 -1.16
C SER A 239 -16.82 -4.85 -2.12
N SER A 240 -15.53 -4.57 -2.27
CA SER A 240 -14.60 -5.35 -3.10
C SER A 240 -13.97 -6.55 -2.38
N ALA A 241 -14.23 -6.74 -1.08
CA ALA A 241 -13.62 -7.82 -0.32
C ALA A 241 -14.10 -9.20 -0.82
N ASN A 242 -13.14 -10.08 -1.13
CA ASN A 242 -13.40 -11.46 -1.52
C ASN A 242 -12.92 -12.42 -0.42
N ALA A 243 -13.84 -13.13 0.24
CA ALA A 243 -13.49 -14.04 1.34
C ALA A 243 -12.49 -15.15 0.96
N ALA A 244 -12.38 -15.53 -0.32
CA ALA A 244 -11.47 -16.57 -0.78
C ALA A 244 -10.01 -16.12 -0.87
N SER A 245 -9.76 -14.82 -1.06
CA SER A 245 -8.42 -14.25 -1.24
C SER A 245 -8.07 -13.18 -0.20
N SER A 246 -9.07 -12.59 0.47
CA SER A 246 -8.89 -11.40 1.31
C SER A 246 -7.96 -11.67 2.47
N ARG A 247 -6.91 -10.86 2.49
CA ARG A 247 -5.95 -10.73 3.58
C ARG A 247 -6.39 -9.47 4.33
N SER A 248 -5.66 -8.37 4.34
CA SER A 248 -6.01 -7.15 5.09
C SER A 248 -6.41 -6.01 4.17
N ALA A 249 -6.86 -4.90 4.77
CA ALA A 249 -7.11 -3.66 4.07
C ALA A 249 -6.32 -2.50 4.68
N THR A 250 -5.87 -1.59 3.82
CA THR A 250 -5.18 -0.36 4.21
C THR A 250 -5.74 0.83 3.42
N VAL A 251 -5.87 1.98 4.07
CA VAL A 251 -6.18 3.26 3.43
C VAL A 251 -5.15 4.30 3.81
N PHE A 252 -4.58 4.99 2.83
CA PHE A 252 -3.70 6.13 3.02
C PHE A 252 -4.46 7.40 2.59
N VAL A 253 -4.69 8.30 3.53
CA VAL A 253 -5.18 9.67 3.25
C VAL A 253 -3.97 10.59 3.28
N LEU A 254 -3.59 11.09 2.11
CA LEU A 254 -2.40 11.90 1.90
C LEU A 254 -2.82 13.35 1.71
N CYS A 255 -2.37 14.23 2.61
CA CYS A 255 -2.76 15.63 2.62
C CYS A 255 -1.54 16.52 2.35
N ASN A 256 -1.69 17.50 1.45
CA ASN A 256 -0.68 18.53 1.24
C ASN A 256 -0.74 19.59 2.36
N ASN A 257 -1.97 19.91 2.78
CA ASN A 257 -2.26 20.81 3.88
C ASN A 257 -2.91 20.01 5.03
N GLY A 258 -2.24 19.93 6.17
CA GLY A 258 -2.68 19.17 7.34
C GLY A 258 -1.92 17.86 7.52
N ILE A 259 -2.47 16.97 8.35
CA ILE A 259 -1.82 15.74 8.77
C ILE A 259 -2.36 14.57 7.94
N SER A 260 -1.48 13.88 7.21
CA SER A 260 -1.83 12.60 6.58
C SER A 260 -2.11 11.53 7.63
N CYS A 261 -3.15 10.74 7.42
CA CYS A 261 -3.55 9.67 8.33
C CYS A 261 -3.69 8.35 7.56
N HIS A 262 -3.12 7.29 8.11
CA HIS A 262 -3.03 5.97 7.49
C HIS A 262 -3.81 4.97 8.33
N TRP A 263 -4.61 4.14 7.70
CA TRP A 263 -5.61 3.32 8.37
C TRP A 263 -5.40 1.87 8.00
N PHE A 264 -5.22 1.01 8.99
CA PHE A 264 -4.91 -0.41 8.78
C PHE A 264 -5.96 -1.28 9.46
N THR A 265 -6.42 -2.35 8.81
CA THR A 265 -7.22 -3.35 9.53
C THR A 265 -6.34 -4.18 10.46
N ALA A 266 -5.12 -4.54 10.05
CA ALA A 266 -4.26 -5.52 10.74
C ALA A 266 -4.96 -6.87 11.06
N THR A 267 -6.11 -7.12 10.40
CA THR A 267 -6.95 -8.30 10.52
C THR A 267 -7.48 -8.68 9.14
N PRO A 268 -7.81 -9.97 8.92
CA PRO A 268 -8.31 -10.43 7.64
C PRO A 268 -9.66 -9.83 7.24
N ASN A 269 -9.93 -9.74 5.94
CA ASN A 269 -11.20 -9.38 5.32
C ASN A 269 -11.77 -8.02 5.75
N ALA A 270 -11.73 -7.03 4.85
CA ALA A 270 -12.22 -5.67 5.10
C ALA A 270 -13.71 -5.63 5.51
N SER A 271 -14.54 -6.50 4.91
CA SER A 271 -15.99 -6.57 5.21
C SER A 271 -16.28 -6.96 6.66
N GLU A 272 -15.30 -7.56 7.33
CA GLU A 272 -15.37 -8.15 8.66
C GLU A 272 -14.50 -7.43 9.69
N SER A 273 -13.70 -6.46 9.24
CA SER A 273 -12.67 -5.78 10.01
C SER A 273 -13.00 -4.31 10.24
N VAL A 274 -12.29 -3.73 11.21
CA VAL A 274 -12.27 -2.29 11.46
C VAL A 274 -10.89 -1.71 11.25
N PHE A 275 -10.84 -0.45 10.84
CA PHE A 275 -9.62 0.29 10.53
C PHE A 275 -9.09 1.03 11.75
N LYS A 276 -7.76 0.99 11.96
CA LYS A 276 -7.05 1.65 13.05
C LYS A 276 -6.17 2.76 12.48
N PRO A 277 -6.28 3.99 12.97
CA PRO A 277 -5.52 5.12 12.47
C PRO A 277 -4.08 5.10 12.97
N PHE A 278 -3.19 5.58 12.13
CA PHE A 278 -1.78 5.82 12.37
C PHE A 278 -1.38 7.14 11.73
N VAL A 279 -0.58 7.90 12.46
CA VAL A 279 0.05 9.14 11.99
C VAL A 279 1.52 9.13 12.38
N PHE A 280 2.36 9.83 11.61
CA PHE A 280 3.76 10.04 11.96
C PHE A 280 3.92 11.10 13.07
N ALA A 281 3.44 10.77 14.28
CA ALA A 281 3.60 11.57 15.48
C ALA A 281 5.10 11.72 15.90
N PRO A 282 5.43 12.48 16.95
CA PRO A 282 6.82 12.58 17.43
C PRO A 282 7.43 11.23 17.84
N GLN A 283 6.70 10.37 18.55
CA GLN A 283 7.17 9.06 19.01
C GLN A 283 6.09 7.97 18.88
N PRO A 284 5.61 7.68 17.66
CA PRO A 284 4.48 6.80 17.44
C PRO A 284 4.75 5.39 17.96
N LYS A 285 3.77 4.81 18.63
CA LYS A 285 3.80 3.48 19.21
C LYS A 285 2.82 2.58 18.47
N ILE A 286 3.31 1.42 18.07
CA ILE A 286 2.48 0.35 17.49
C ILE A 286 2.31 -0.75 18.53
N SER A 287 1.09 -1.25 18.68
CA SER A 287 0.80 -2.35 19.59
C SER A 287 1.59 -3.62 19.18
N PRO A 288 2.21 -4.36 20.12
CA PRO A 288 2.83 -5.64 19.80
C PRO A 288 1.81 -6.70 19.34
N LEU A 289 0.51 -6.42 19.48
CA LEU A 289 -0.58 -7.32 19.11
C LEU A 289 -0.80 -7.40 17.59
N THR A 290 -0.15 -6.54 16.80
CA THR A 290 -0.07 -6.61 15.33
C THR A 290 1.17 -7.34 14.84
N LYS A 291 2.00 -7.90 15.74
CA LYS A 291 3.21 -8.66 15.42
C LYS A 291 3.03 -10.11 15.85
N VAL A 292 3.65 -11.03 15.14
CA VAL A 292 3.65 -12.45 15.49
C VAL A 292 4.69 -12.70 16.58
N PRO A 293 4.30 -13.18 17.79
CA PRO A 293 5.26 -13.59 18.80
C PRO A 293 6.10 -14.79 18.33
N ALA A 294 7.33 -14.92 18.85
CA ALA A 294 8.29 -15.96 18.42
C ALA A 294 7.73 -17.40 18.47
N ASP A 295 6.83 -17.70 19.42
CA ASP A 295 6.26 -19.03 19.63
C ASP A 295 4.87 -19.22 18.98
N ASN A 296 4.43 -18.29 18.13
CA ASN A 296 3.10 -18.29 17.53
C ASN A 296 3.18 -18.23 15.99
N GLU A 297 2.10 -18.67 15.33
CA GLU A 297 1.95 -18.57 13.87
C GLU A 297 1.14 -17.34 13.44
N ILE A 298 0.31 -16.80 14.35
CA ILE A 298 -0.55 -15.65 14.10
C ILE A 298 -0.46 -14.60 15.22
N THR A 299 -0.81 -13.36 14.87
CA THR A 299 -0.90 -12.27 15.84
C THR A 299 -2.07 -12.50 16.80
N LEU A 300 -2.01 -11.92 18.00
CA LEU A 300 -3.12 -12.05 18.95
C LEU A 300 -4.40 -11.40 18.41
N LEU A 301 -4.25 -10.24 17.74
CA LEU A 301 -5.38 -9.54 17.11
C LEU A 301 -6.03 -10.42 16.04
N HIS A 302 -5.26 -11.02 15.13
CA HIS A 302 -5.75 -11.94 14.11
C HIS A 302 -6.50 -13.12 14.75
N LYS A 303 -5.90 -13.75 15.78
CA LYS A 303 -6.51 -14.89 16.46
C LYS A 303 -7.88 -14.57 17.04
N LEU A 304 -7.99 -13.46 17.77
CA LEU A 304 -9.25 -13.05 18.41
C LEU A 304 -10.29 -12.60 17.39
N HIS A 305 -9.85 -11.91 16.34
CA HIS A 305 -10.70 -11.55 15.21
C HIS A 305 -11.32 -12.79 14.55
N GLY A 306 -10.56 -13.87 14.36
CA GLY A 306 -11.10 -15.14 13.82
C GLY A 306 -12.05 -15.88 14.77
N GLN A 307 -12.06 -15.53 16.06
CA GLN A 307 -12.91 -16.13 17.10
C GLN A 307 -14.12 -15.26 17.46
N ARG A 308 -14.25 -14.09 16.84
CA ARG A 308 -15.29 -13.11 17.16
C ARG A 308 -16.68 -13.68 16.88
N LYS A 309 -17.67 -13.19 17.63
CA LYS A 309 -19.09 -13.50 17.36
C LYS A 309 -19.56 -12.65 16.18
N PRO A 310 -20.38 -13.16 15.25
CA PRO A 310 -20.91 -12.34 14.16
C PRO A 310 -21.64 -11.06 14.63
N ALA A 311 -22.37 -11.13 15.75
CA ALA A 311 -23.06 -10.00 16.36
C ALA A 311 -22.11 -8.90 16.91
N SER A 312 -20.83 -9.20 17.07
CA SER A 312 -19.81 -8.23 17.48
C SER A 312 -19.46 -7.23 16.38
N LEU A 313 -19.71 -7.57 15.10
CA LEU A 313 -19.28 -6.75 13.96
C LEU A 313 -19.98 -5.39 13.93
N GLU A 314 -21.28 -5.32 14.23
CA GLU A 314 -22.03 -4.06 14.27
C GLU A 314 -21.46 -3.10 15.33
N HIS A 315 -21.15 -3.63 16.51
CA HIS A 315 -20.54 -2.86 17.60
C HIS A 315 -19.11 -2.39 17.25
N LEU A 316 -18.33 -3.24 16.58
CA LEU A 316 -17.00 -2.87 16.09
C LEU A 316 -17.10 -1.75 15.05
N LYS A 317 -18.03 -1.82 14.11
CA LYS A 317 -18.27 -0.75 13.14
C LYS A 317 -18.71 0.56 13.79
N ALA A 318 -19.52 0.50 14.85
CA ALA A 318 -19.87 1.68 15.63
C ALA A 318 -18.65 2.29 16.35
N LEU A 319 -17.76 1.45 16.90
CA LEU A 319 -16.50 1.88 17.50
C LEU A 319 -15.58 2.54 16.46
N GLU A 320 -15.48 1.96 15.26
CA GLU A 320 -14.73 2.56 14.15
C GLU A 320 -15.29 3.93 13.77
N ALA A 321 -16.62 4.05 13.61
CA ALA A 321 -17.25 5.31 13.24
C ALA A 321 -16.96 6.42 14.26
N ALA A 322 -17.06 6.11 15.56
CA ALA A 322 -16.71 7.04 16.63
C ALA A 322 -15.22 7.43 16.59
N CYS A 323 -14.33 6.46 16.37
CA CYS A 323 -12.90 6.71 16.23
C CYS A 323 -12.58 7.62 15.02
N VAL A 324 -13.23 7.39 13.88
CA VAL A 324 -13.07 8.24 12.69
C VAL A 324 -13.53 9.67 12.97
N GLU A 325 -14.67 9.85 13.62
CA GLU A 325 -15.19 11.17 13.98
C GLU A 325 -14.24 11.92 14.93
N GLU A 326 -13.81 11.26 16.01
CA GLU A 326 -12.88 11.83 17.00
C GLU A 326 -11.53 12.20 16.38
N VAL A 327 -10.93 11.30 15.60
CA VAL A 327 -9.64 11.56 14.94
C VAL A 327 -9.78 12.66 13.89
N SER A 328 -10.83 12.65 13.07
CA SER A 328 -11.03 13.67 12.05
C SER A 328 -11.23 15.06 12.66
N ALA A 329 -12.00 15.15 13.75
CA ALA A 329 -12.18 16.40 14.49
C ALA A 329 -10.85 16.87 15.10
N TYR A 330 -10.10 15.96 15.73
CA TYR A 330 -8.80 16.29 16.32
C TYR A 330 -7.80 16.81 15.28
N LEU A 331 -7.66 16.15 14.14
CA LEU A 331 -6.74 16.55 13.06
C LEU A 331 -7.17 17.85 12.37
N ALA A 332 -8.45 18.18 12.37
CA ALA A 332 -8.95 19.46 11.85
C ALA A 332 -8.64 20.63 12.80
N GLU A 333 -8.65 20.39 14.11
CA GLU A 333 -8.35 21.41 15.14
C GLU A 333 -6.84 21.62 15.34
N HIS A 334 -6.02 20.60 15.04
CA HIS A 334 -4.57 20.60 15.25
C HIS A 334 -3.82 20.47 13.92
N PRO A 335 -3.23 21.56 13.39
CA PRO A 335 -2.58 21.55 12.09
C PRO A 335 -1.22 20.83 12.06
N GLU A 336 -0.65 20.50 13.23
CA GLU A 336 0.66 19.87 13.39
C GLU A 336 0.54 18.62 14.28
N VAL A 337 1.34 17.60 13.97
CA VAL A 337 1.43 16.39 14.80
C VAL A 337 2.01 16.71 16.18
N ASN A 338 1.49 16.04 17.21
CA ASN A 338 1.93 16.21 18.59
C ASN A 338 1.90 14.87 19.36
N GLU A 339 2.40 14.88 20.59
CA GLU A 339 2.57 13.67 21.44
C GLU A 339 1.24 13.00 21.81
N GLU A 340 0.09 13.69 21.73
CA GLU A 340 -1.23 13.08 22.00
C GLU A 340 -1.58 12.00 20.97
N LEU A 341 -0.95 12.04 19.79
CA LEU A 341 -1.14 11.07 18.71
C LEU A 341 -0.15 9.89 18.79
N ASP A 342 0.81 9.90 19.74
CA ASP A 342 1.86 8.88 19.81
C ASP A 342 1.30 7.46 20.03
N GLU A 343 0.25 7.32 20.85
CA GLU A 343 -0.35 6.00 21.14
C GLU A 343 -1.60 5.69 20.31
N LEU A 344 -1.97 6.53 19.34
CA LEU A 344 -3.24 6.46 18.61
C LEU A 344 -3.54 5.06 18.05
N MET A 345 -2.63 4.50 17.25
CA MET A 345 -2.84 3.18 16.66
C MET A 345 -2.81 2.08 17.72
N LYS A 346 -1.88 2.18 18.68
CA LYS A 346 -1.71 1.21 19.76
C LYS A 346 -3.01 1.05 20.56
N ASP A 347 -3.60 2.17 20.96
CA ASP A 347 -4.79 2.17 21.81
C ASP A 347 -6.01 1.65 21.06
N CYS A 348 -6.16 1.97 19.77
CA CYS A 348 -7.22 1.40 18.92
C CYS A 348 -7.11 -0.12 18.80
N VAL A 349 -5.89 -0.65 18.59
CA VAL A 349 -5.65 -2.10 18.53
C VAL A 349 -5.95 -2.78 19.87
N GLU A 350 -5.49 -2.20 20.97
CA GLU A 350 -5.72 -2.77 22.30
C GLU A 350 -7.18 -2.70 22.74
N ALA A 351 -7.90 -1.65 22.36
CA ALA A 351 -9.34 -1.52 22.59
C ALA A 351 -10.12 -2.62 21.86
N GLU A 352 -9.81 -2.90 20.59
CA GLU A 352 -10.44 -3.99 19.85
C GLU A 352 -10.13 -5.36 20.48
N VAL A 353 -8.89 -5.61 20.89
CA VAL A 353 -8.54 -6.87 21.56
C VAL A 353 -9.31 -7.04 22.88
N LYS A 354 -9.52 -5.97 23.64
CA LYS A 354 -10.37 -6.00 24.83
C LYS A 354 -11.82 -6.30 24.49
N PHE A 355 -12.33 -5.78 23.36
CA PHE A 355 -13.68 -6.03 22.90
C PHE A 355 -13.95 -7.50 22.53
N TYR A 356 -12.94 -8.21 22.03
CA TYR A 356 -13.08 -9.64 21.70
C TYR A 356 -13.07 -10.58 22.92
N ARG A 357 -12.63 -10.13 24.08
CA ARG A 357 -12.46 -10.95 25.30
C ARG A 357 -13.68 -10.92 26.20
#